data_AF-A0A958E7C4-F1
#
_entry.id   AF-A0A958E7C4-F1
#
_cell.length_a   1.000
_cell.length_b   1.000
_cell.length_c   1.000
_cell.angle_alpha   90.00
_cell.angle_beta   90.00
_cell.angle_gamma   90.00
#
_symmetry.space_group_name_H-M   'P 1'
#
loop_
_entity.id
_entity.type
_entity.pdbx_description
1 polymer ?
#
loop_
_entity_poly.entity_id
_entity_poly.type
_entity_poly.pdbx_seq_one_letter_code
_entity_poly.pdbx_strand_id
1 'polypeptide(L)'
;GKSASSIRKDVEETSGQLFGSSYFYQQKHGRKPGKFPPIDDMLNWIRAKGITPRDGKTTERQLAFLFARKIAREGTDIFQGKRPELDPGEQIQKLVMEFSRSVSKELRKEIKAIHK
;
A
#
# COMPACT_ATOMS: atom_id res chain seq x y z
N GLY A 1 -3.74 -8.22 1.27
CA GLY A 1 -4.23 -7.75 -0.05
C GLY A 1 -3.11 -7.82 -1.07
N LYS A 2 -3.43 -8.01 -2.36
CA LYS A 2 -2.45 -8.33 -3.42
C LYS A 2 -1.21 -7.41 -3.47
N SER A 3 -1.38 -6.11 -3.20
CA SER A 3 -0.28 -5.13 -3.18
C SER A 3 0.69 -5.34 -2.01
N ALA A 4 0.18 -5.65 -0.82
CA ALA A 4 1.03 -5.93 0.36
C ALA A 4 1.84 -7.23 0.18
N SER A 5 1.24 -8.24 -0.46
CA SER A 5 1.92 -9.49 -0.80
C SER A 5 2.93 -9.37 -1.96
N SER A 6 2.91 -8.25 -2.71
CA SER A 6 3.89 -7.97 -3.77
C SER A 6 5.17 -7.31 -3.27
N ILE A 7 5.25 -7.04 -1.96
CA ILE A 7 6.39 -6.37 -1.35
C ILE A 7 7.55 -7.38 -1.28
N ARG A 8 8.63 -7.10 -2.01
CA ARG A 8 9.90 -7.83 -1.89
C ARG A 8 10.90 -6.96 -1.16
N LYS A 9 11.59 -7.55 -0.20
CA LYS A 9 12.76 -6.98 0.46
C LYS A 9 14.00 -7.66 -0.08
N ASP A 10 14.96 -6.89 -0.56
CA ASP A 10 16.33 -7.35 -0.73
C ASP A 10 17.17 -6.61 0.32
N VAL A 11 17.86 -7.37 1.17
CA VAL A 11 18.61 -6.84 2.31
C VAL A 11 20.07 -7.25 2.12
N GLU A 12 20.95 -6.26 2.08
CA GLU A 12 22.40 -6.43 2.17
C GLU A 12 22.89 -6.04 3.57
N GLU A 13 24.17 -6.29 3.83
CA GLU A 13 24.81 -6.14 5.14
C GLU A 13 24.61 -4.74 5.76
N THR A 14 24.48 -3.70 4.93
CA THR A 14 24.26 -2.31 5.38
C THR A 14 23.12 -1.57 4.67
N SER A 15 22.39 -2.23 3.75
CA SER A 15 21.34 -1.56 2.97
C SER A 15 20.13 -2.46 2.74
N GLY A 16 18.97 -1.87 2.51
CA GLY A 16 17.74 -2.59 2.20
C GLY A 16 16.97 -1.90 1.09
N GLN A 17 16.55 -2.67 0.09
CA GLN A 17 15.69 -2.21 -0.99
C GLN A 17 14.29 -2.82 -0.84
N LEU A 18 13.27 -1.99 -0.96
CA LEU A 18 11.86 -2.39 -0.91
C LEU A 18 11.24 -2.20 -2.29
N PHE A 19 10.87 -3.31 -2.94
CA PHE A 19 10.17 -3.31 -4.21
C PHE A 19 8.68 -3.56 -3.98
N GLY A 20 7.81 -2.79 -4.63
CA GLY A 20 6.36 -2.97 -4.56
C GLY A 20 5.73 -2.84 -5.94
N SER A 21 4.61 -3.52 -6.18
CA SER A 21 3.90 -3.45 -7.46
C SER A 21 3.44 -2.03 -7.81
N SER A 22 3.26 -1.76 -9.11
CA SER A 22 2.73 -0.51 -9.66
C SER A 22 1.39 -0.07 -9.04
N TYR A 23 0.65 -0.98 -8.40
CA TYR A 23 -0.53 -0.67 -7.58
C TYR A 23 -0.25 0.31 -6.43
N PHE A 24 0.99 0.42 -5.94
CA PHE A 24 1.35 1.44 -4.95
C PHE A 24 1.26 2.86 -5.51
N TYR A 25 1.50 3.06 -6.80
CA TYR A 25 1.40 4.38 -7.44
C TYR A 25 -0.02 4.95 -7.29
N GLN A 26 -1.05 4.13 -7.47
CA GLN A 26 -2.45 4.54 -7.35
C GLN A 26 -2.87 4.73 -5.89
N GLN A 27 -2.19 4.06 -4.94
CA GLN A 27 -2.38 4.31 -3.50
C GLN A 27 -1.67 5.58 -3.03
N LYS A 28 -0.62 6.00 -3.74
CA LYS A 28 0.07 7.27 -3.51
C LYS A 28 -0.70 8.42 -4.15
N HIS A 29 -0.93 8.39 -5.47
CA HIS A 29 -1.45 9.54 -6.22
C HIS A 29 -2.92 9.42 -6.65
N GLY A 30 -3.56 8.28 -6.39
CA GLY A 30 -4.90 8.01 -6.91
C GLY A 30 -4.92 7.70 -8.42
N ARG A 31 -6.14 7.53 -8.94
CA ARG A 31 -6.44 7.37 -10.37
C ARG A 31 -7.29 8.55 -10.84
N LYS A 32 -6.88 9.17 -11.95
CA LYS A 32 -7.60 10.25 -12.63
C LYS A 32 -8.94 9.78 -13.21
N PRO A 33 -9.95 10.65 -13.37
CA PRO A 33 -11.16 10.33 -14.12
C PRO A 33 -10.85 9.97 -15.58
N GLY A 34 -11.78 9.29 -16.24
CA GLY A 34 -11.69 8.89 -17.65
C GLY A 34 -12.15 7.46 -17.88
N LYS A 35 -11.23 6.59 -18.31
CA LYS A 35 -11.56 5.20 -18.68
C LYS A 35 -12.21 4.45 -17.53
N PHE A 36 -13.23 3.67 -17.87
CA PHE A 36 -13.96 2.84 -16.93
C PHE A 36 -13.04 1.75 -16.33
N PRO A 37 -12.93 1.61 -15.00
CA PRO A 37 -12.19 0.51 -14.38
C PRO A 37 -12.77 -0.86 -14.76
N PRO A 38 -11.94 -1.88 -15.00
CA PRO A 38 -12.42 -3.24 -15.19
C PRO A 38 -13.28 -3.70 -14.00
N ILE A 39 -14.46 -4.26 -14.28
CA ILE A 39 -15.40 -4.66 -13.23
C ILE A 39 -14.82 -5.76 -12.35
N ASP A 40 -14.13 -6.73 -12.94
CA ASP A 40 -13.60 -7.87 -12.19
C ASP A 40 -12.48 -7.44 -11.22
N ASP A 41 -11.69 -6.43 -11.57
CA ASP A 41 -10.73 -5.81 -10.65
C ASP A 41 -11.43 -5.11 -9.48
N MET A 42 -12.53 -4.40 -9.74
CA MET A 42 -13.33 -3.76 -8.68
C MET A 42 -14.03 -4.78 -7.80
N LEU A 43 -14.51 -5.88 -8.38
CA LEU A 43 -15.11 -7.00 -7.65
C LEU A 43 -14.08 -7.61 -6.68
N ASN A 44 -12.87 -7.86 -7.16
CA ASN A 44 -11.77 -8.35 -6.33
C ASN A 44 -11.40 -7.35 -5.23
N TRP A 45 -11.41 -6.05 -5.53
CA TRP A 45 -11.09 -5.00 -4.57
C TRP A 45 -12.14 -4.88 -3.46
N ILE A 46 -13.45 -4.86 -3.78
CA ILE A 46 -14.52 -4.79 -2.77
C ILE A 46 -14.49 -6.03 -1.85
N ARG A 47 -14.26 -7.22 -2.42
CA ARG A 47 -14.12 -8.47 -1.65
C ARG A 47 -12.91 -8.43 -0.72
N ALA A 48 -11.75 -8.01 -1.23
CA ALA A 48 -10.55 -7.87 -0.41
C ALA A 48 -10.68 -6.84 0.71
N LYS A 49 -11.62 -5.89 0.58
CA LYS A 49 -11.92 -4.87 1.60
C LYS A 49 -13.09 -5.27 2.51
N GLY A 50 -13.76 -6.40 2.26
CA GLY A 50 -14.96 -6.80 2.99
C GLY A 50 -16.14 -5.83 2.79
N ILE A 51 -16.18 -5.12 1.66
CA ILE A 51 -17.25 -4.17 1.35
C ILE A 51 -18.41 -4.95 0.73
N THR A 52 -19.54 -4.99 1.44
CA THR A 52 -20.76 -5.64 0.99
C THR A 52 -21.91 -4.62 0.80
N PRO A 53 -22.83 -4.88 -0.14
CA PRO A 53 -24.05 -4.10 -0.27
C PRO A 53 -24.92 -4.22 0.99
N ARG A 54 -25.48 -3.11 1.47
CA ARG A 54 -26.25 -3.07 2.73
C ARG A 54 -27.76 -3.19 2.55
N ASP A 55 -28.24 -3.05 1.32
CA ASP A 55 -29.66 -2.96 0.99
C ASP A 55 -30.34 -4.31 0.74
N GLY A 56 -29.57 -5.41 0.80
CA GLY A 56 -30.04 -6.77 0.52
C GLY A 56 -30.53 -7.01 -0.92
N LYS A 57 -30.45 -6.01 -1.79
CA LYS A 57 -30.97 -6.03 -3.16
C LYS A 57 -29.87 -5.87 -4.21
N THR A 58 -28.84 -5.11 -3.86
CA THR A 58 -27.70 -4.88 -4.73
C THR A 58 -26.74 -6.06 -4.63
N THR A 59 -26.31 -6.58 -5.78
CA THR A 59 -25.27 -7.59 -5.87
C THR A 59 -23.87 -6.96 -5.76
N GLU A 60 -22.86 -7.74 -5.37
CA GLU A 60 -21.47 -7.29 -5.38
C GLU A 60 -21.04 -6.74 -6.76
N ARG A 61 -21.52 -7.35 -7.85
CA ARG A 61 -21.19 -6.92 -9.22
C ARG A 61 -21.81 -5.56 -9.56
N GLN A 62 -23.05 -5.32 -9.13
CA GLN A 62 -23.69 -4.00 -9.27
C GLN A 62 -22.97 -2.95 -8.41
N LEU A 63 -22.58 -3.30 -7.19
CA LEU A 63 -21.78 -2.41 -6.35
C LEU A 63 -20.42 -2.09 -6.99
N ALA A 64 -19.71 -3.10 -7.52
CA ALA A 64 -18.46 -2.92 -8.26
C ALA A 64 -18.65 -1.99 -9.47
N PHE A 65 -19.75 -2.14 -10.21
CA PHE A 65 -20.10 -1.24 -11.32
C PHE A 65 -20.32 0.20 -10.86
N LEU A 66 -21.01 0.42 -9.74
CA LEU A 66 -21.23 1.76 -9.20
C LEU A 66 -19.90 2.43 -8.78
N PHE A 67 -19.01 1.68 -8.12
CA PHE A 67 -17.65 2.15 -7.82
C PHE A 67 -16.87 2.49 -9.08
N ALA A 68 -16.88 1.60 -10.06
CA ALA A 68 -16.19 1.81 -11.34
C ALA A 68 -16.72 3.06 -12.06
N ARG A 69 -18.04 3.26 -12.09
CA ARG A 69 -18.69 4.44 -12.66
C ARG A 69 -18.29 5.72 -11.93
N LYS A 70 -18.27 5.72 -10.59
CA LYS A 70 -17.83 6.88 -9.80
C LYS A 70 -16.37 7.23 -10.10
N ILE A 71 -15.48 6.23 -10.09
CA ILE A 71 -14.04 6.44 -10.37
C ILE A 71 -13.83 6.90 -11.81
N ALA A 72 -14.58 6.38 -12.78
CA ALA A 72 -14.53 6.84 -14.17
C ALA A 72 -14.93 8.32 -14.29
N ARG A 73 -15.96 8.74 -13.56
CA ARG A 73 -16.47 10.11 -13.61
C ARG A 73 -15.60 11.11 -12.87
N GLU A 74 -15.11 10.75 -11.69
CA GLU A 74 -14.51 11.72 -10.74
C GLU A 74 -13.06 11.40 -10.38
N GLY A 75 -12.54 10.24 -10.79
CA GLY A 75 -11.32 9.69 -10.23
C GLY A 75 -11.50 9.18 -8.79
N THR A 76 -10.42 8.71 -8.20
CA THR A 76 -10.40 8.25 -6.80
C THR A 76 -10.34 9.43 -5.82
N ASP A 77 -10.75 9.20 -4.57
CA ASP A 77 -10.73 10.24 -3.53
C ASP A 77 -9.34 10.83 -3.27
N ILE A 78 -8.27 10.04 -3.44
CA ILE A 78 -6.87 10.52 -3.35
C ILE A 78 -6.59 11.54 -4.46
N PHE A 79 -6.97 11.23 -5.70
CA PHE A 79 -6.83 12.14 -6.82
C PHE A 79 -7.65 13.44 -6.64
N GLN A 80 -8.80 13.34 -5.98
CA GLN A 80 -9.65 14.50 -5.68
C GLN A 80 -9.14 15.32 -4.47
N GLY A 81 -8.05 14.90 -3.81
CA GLY A 81 -7.56 15.54 -2.57
C GLY A 81 -8.47 15.34 -1.35
N LYS A 82 -9.50 14.48 -1.46
CA LYS A 82 -10.43 14.16 -0.35
C LYS A 82 -9.82 13.22 0.68
N ARG A 83 -8.78 12.48 0.27
CA ARG A 83 -8.02 11.58 1.12
C ARG A 83 -6.53 11.88 0.94
N PRO A 84 -5.74 11.95 2.03
CA PRO A 84 -4.31 12.12 1.90
C PRO A 84 -3.69 10.96 1.11
N GLU A 85 -2.66 11.29 0.33
CA GLU A 85 -1.81 10.32 -0.34
C GLU A 85 -1.22 9.34 0.69
N LEU A 86 -0.96 8.11 0.26
CA LEU A 86 -0.10 7.24 1.06
C LEU A 86 1.32 7.82 1.04
N ASP A 87 1.75 8.41 2.16
CA ASP A 87 3.13 8.81 2.38
C ASP A 87 3.87 7.73 3.20
N PRO A 88 4.60 6.81 2.55
CA PRO A 88 5.40 5.82 3.27
C PRO A 88 6.66 6.44 3.90
N GLY A 89 6.97 7.72 3.65
CA GLY A 89 8.22 8.36 4.08
C GLY A 89 8.45 8.28 5.58
N GLU A 90 7.43 8.59 6.39
CA GLU A 90 7.53 8.51 7.86
C GLU A 90 7.80 7.07 8.34
N GLN A 91 7.13 6.09 7.74
CA GLN A 91 7.29 4.67 8.09
C GLN A 91 8.67 4.15 7.68
N ILE A 92 9.19 4.57 6.52
CA ILE A 92 10.54 4.26 6.06
C ILE A 92 11.57 4.88 7.00
N GLN A 93 11.42 6.15 7.37
CA GLN A 93 12.33 6.82 8.31
C GLN A 93 12.36 6.11 9.66
N LYS A 94 11.19 5.72 10.19
CA LYS A 94 11.11 4.95 11.42
C LYS A 94 11.83 3.61 11.32
N LEU A 95 11.64 2.89 10.21
CA LEU A 95 12.31 1.61 9.96
C LEU A 95 13.84 1.77 9.88
N VAL A 96 14.33 2.81 9.18
CA VAL A 96 15.76 3.13 9.08
C VAL A 96 16.36 3.49 10.44
N MET A 97 15.64 4.25 11.27
CA MET A 97 16.08 4.58 12.63
C MET A 97 16.15 3.34 13.53
N GLU A 98 15.15 2.46 13.46
CA GLU A 98 15.12 1.20 14.22
C GLU A 98 16.24 0.26 13.80
N PHE A 99 16.48 0.12 12.49
CA PHE A 99 17.59 -0.65 11.95
C PHE A 99 18.95 -0.11 12.43
N SER A 100 19.19 1.20 12.28
CA SER A 100 20.43 1.85 12.72
C SER A 100 20.69 1.64 14.21
N ARG A 101 19.64 1.70 15.05
CA ARG A 101 19.73 1.41 16.48
C ARG A 101 20.09 -0.05 16.75
N SER A 102 19.49 -0.97 16.01
CA SER A 102 19.76 -2.41 16.13
C SER A 102 21.21 -2.74 15.78
N VAL A 103 21.70 -2.28 14.63
CA VAL A 103 23.08 -2.50 14.18
C VAL A 103 24.08 -1.91 15.17
N SER A 104 23.85 -0.66 15.61
CA SER A 104 24.72 0.01 16.59
C SER A 104 24.78 -0.75 17.92
N LYS A 105 23.67 -1.34 18.35
CA LYS A 105 23.61 -2.13 19.59
C LYS A 105 24.40 -3.43 19.46
N GLU A 106 24.29 -4.11 18.33
CA GLU A 106 24.98 -5.39 18.09
C GLU A 106 26.49 -5.18 17.96
N LEU A 107 26.93 -4.20 17.16
CA LEU A 107 28.35 -3.83 17.04
C LEU A 107 28.98 -3.47 18.41
N ARG A 108 28.25 -2.74 19.26
CA ARG A 108 28.72 -2.42 20.63
C ARG A 108 28.88 -3.65 21.51
N LYS A 109 28.04 -4.68 21.36
CA LYS A 109 28.19 -5.93 22.12
C LYS A 109 29.42 -6.69 21.64
N GLU A 110 29.63 -6.80 20.33
CA GLU A 110 30.79 -7.50 19.76
C GLU A 110 32.11 -6.84 20.17
N ILE A 111 32.22 -5.50 20.09
CA ILE A 111 33.41 -4.77 20.54
C ILE A 111 33.70 -5.04 22.02
N LYS A 112 32.66 -5.08 22.87
CA LYS A 112 32.79 -5.43 24.30
C LYS A 112 33.19 -6.88 24.53
N ALA A 113 32.77 -7.81 23.68
CA ALA A 113 33.14 -9.21 23.76
C ALA A 113 34.60 -9.45 23.33
N ILE A 114 35.13 -8.63 22.42
CA ILE A 114 36.54 -8.69 21.96
C ILE A 114 37.51 -8.09 23.01
N HIS A 115 37.08 -7.08 23.76
CA HIS A 115 37.90 -6.42 24.80
C HIS A 115 37.80 -7.07 26.19
N LYS A 116 37.23 -8.27 26.28
CA LYS A 116 37.10 -9.04 27.52
C LYS A 116 37.85 -10.35 27.38
#